data_AF-A0A7C3UTZ0-F1
#
_entry.id   AF-A0A7C3UTZ0-F1
#
_cell.length_a   1.000
_cell.length_b   1.000
_cell.length_c   1.000
_cell.angle_alpha   90.00
_cell.angle_beta   90.00
_cell.angle_gamma   90.00
#
_symmetry.space_group_name_H-M   'P 1'
#
loop_
_entity.id
_entity.type
_entity.pdbx_description
1 polymer ?
#
loop_
_entity_poly.entity_id
_entity_poly.type
_entity_poly.pdbx_seq_one_letter_code
_entity_poly.pdbx_strand_id
1 'polypeptide(L)'
;MVRKVCIVLFVAAMTLAVPLLLFAQEETKGLEAEVKQMIALAAGFGLGIAAFGGAIGQSRAISSALDSIGRNPGAAPRIVTPMIIGLAMIESLVIYSLVVSLLLIFKL
;
A
#
# COMPACT_ATOMS: atom_id res chain seq x y z
N MET A 1 8.37 -11.95 -21.62
CA MET A 1 9.69 -11.57 -21.02
C MET A 1 9.77 -10.06 -20.75
N VAL A 2 9.36 -9.22 -21.70
CA VAL A 2 9.36 -7.73 -21.61
C VAL A 2 8.70 -7.17 -20.34
N ARG A 3 7.53 -7.67 -19.93
CA ARG A 3 6.81 -7.20 -18.73
C ARG A 3 7.58 -7.39 -17.41
N LYS A 4 8.37 -8.46 -17.28
CA LYS A 4 9.19 -8.70 -16.08
C LYS A 4 10.44 -7.80 -16.08
N VAL A 5 11.02 -7.56 -17.26
CA VAL A 5 12.18 -6.68 -17.46
C VAL A 5 11.81 -5.22 -17.20
N CYS A 6 10.65 -4.74 -17.65
CA CYS A 6 10.16 -3.40 -17.35
C CYS A 6 9.90 -3.18 -15.85
N ILE A 7 9.39 -4.18 -15.13
CA ILE A 7 9.17 -4.10 -13.68
C ILE A 7 10.52 -4.03 -12.94
N VAL A 8 11.51 -4.82 -13.34
CA VAL A 8 12.85 -4.81 -12.74
C VAL A 8 13.57 -3.48 -13.02
N LEU A 9 13.47 -2.94 -14.24
CA LEU A 9 14.04 -1.63 -14.59
C LEU A 9 13.37 -0.47 -13.85
N PHE A 10 12.05 -0.53 -13.65
CA PHE A 10 11.32 0.48 -12.89
C PHE A 10 11.71 0.47 -11.40
N VAL A 11 11.85 -0.71 -10.80
CA VAL A 11 12.30 -0.89 -9.41
C VAL A 11 13.77 -0.49 -9.22
N ALA A 12 14.64 -0.77 -10.20
CA ALA A 12 16.04 -0.35 -10.18
C ALA A 12 16.22 1.17 -10.34
N ALA A 13 15.41 1.81 -11.20
CA ALA A 13 15.44 3.27 -11.37
C ALA A 13 14.99 4.01 -10.10
N MET A 14 14.00 3.46 -9.37
CA MET A 14 13.55 4.02 -8.09
C MET A 14 14.60 3.92 -6.98
N THR A 15 15.48 2.92 -6.99
CA THR A 15 16.46 2.69 -5.92
C THR A 15 17.77 3.45 -6.11
N LEU A 16 18.14 3.72 -7.37
CA LEU A 16 19.41 4.40 -7.69
C LEU A 16 19.32 5.93 -7.73
N ALA A 17 18.12 6.52 -7.73
CA ALA A 17 17.94 7.98 -7.77
C ALA A 17 18.06 8.68 -6.40
N VAL A 18 17.95 7.91 -5.30
CA VAL A 18 17.91 8.42 -3.92
C VAL A 18 19.27 8.89 -3.36
N PRO A 19 20.44 8.30 -3.72
CA PRO A 19 21.70 8.65 -3.04
C PRO A 19 22.35 10.00 -3.42
N LEU A 20 21.89 10.67 -4.50
CA LEU A 20 22.54 11.91 -5.00
C LEU A 20 22.09 13.19 -4.30
N LEU A 21 21.00 13.16 -3.52
CA LEU A 21 20.48 14.33 -2.81
C LEU A 21 21.07 14.55 -1.41
N LEU A 22 21.94 13.64 -0.95
CA LEU A 22 22.38 13.55 0.45
C LEU A 22 23.66 14.34 0.80
N PHE A 23 24.18 15.19 -0.10
CA PHE A 23 25.44 15.92 0.12
C PHE A 23 25.25 17.44 0.11
N ALA A 24 24.72 18.00 1.19
CA ALA A 24 25.16 19.27 1.79
C ALA A 24 24.17 19.81 2.84
N GLN A 25 24.63 19.90 4.11
CA GLN A 25 24.56 21.06 5.01
C GLN A 25 24.22 20.69 6.48
N GLU A 26 24.89 21.39 7.39
CA GLU A 26 24.97 21.20 8.85
C GLU A 26 23.71 21.60 9.66
N GLU A 27 23.70 21.04 10.88
CA GLU A 27 22.84 21.14 12.07
C GLU A 27 21.83 22.31 12.23
N THR A 28 20.63 22.05 12.78
CA THR A 28 20.15 22.62 14.08
C THR A 28 18.71 22.22 14.50
N LYS A 29 18.56 21.87 15.79
CA LYS A 29 17.34 21.76 16.64
C LYS A 29 15.96 21.86 15.95
N GLY A 30 15.45 20.69 15.59
CA GLY A 30 14.18 20.42 14.92
C GLY A 30 14.42 19.14 14.12
N LEU A 31 13.39 18.35 13.79
CA LEU A 31 13.63 17.26 12.84
C LEU A 31 14.14 17.90 11.54
N GLU A 32 15.37 17.58 11.12
CA GLU A 32 16.05 18.12 9.93
C GLU A 32 15.09 18.13 8.72
N ALA A 33 15.13 19.19 7.89
CA ALA A 33 14.20 19.33 6.76
C ALA A 33 14.23 18.11 5.82
N GLU A 34 15.39 17.47 5.69
CA GLU A 34 15.59 16.23 4.97
C GLU A 34 14.84 15.04 5.59
N VAL A 35 14.88 14.88 6.92
CA VAL A 35 14.15 13.82 7.63
C VAL A 35 12.64 14.03 7.50
N LYS A 36 12.17 15.28 7.51
CA LYS A 36 10.75 15.57 7.28
C LYS A 36 10.30 15.17 5.87
N GLN A 37 11.12 15.45 4.86
CA GLN A 37 10.84 15.04 3.48
C GLN A 37 10.80 13.51 3.34
N MET A 38 11.76 12.81 3.96
CA MET A 38 11.77 11.34 3.97
C MET A 38 10.54 10.75 4.66
N ILE A 39 10.10 11.33 5.79
CA ILE A 39 8.90 10.87 6.50
C ILE A 39 7.65 11.09 5.64
N ALA A 40 7.51 12.26 5.00
CA ALA A 40 6.37 12.55 4.13
C ALA A 40 6.29 11.57 2.95
N LEU A 41 7.44 11.28 2.32
CA LEU A 41 7.53 10.28 1.25
C LEU A 41 7.21 8.87 1.75
N ALA A 42 7.80 8.45 2.87
CA ALA A 42 7.56 7.12 3.44
C ALA A 42 6.08 6.92 3.83
N ALA A 43 5.45 7.93 4.44
CA ALA A 43 4.04 7.88 4.85
C ALA A 43 3.09 7.78 3.65
N GLY A 44 3.31 8.61 2.62
CA GLY A 44 2.47 8.60 1.42
C GLY A 44 2.68 7.35 0.56
N PHE A 45 3.95 6.98 0.31
CA PHE A 45 4.27 5.87 -0.57
C PHE A 45 3.98 4.52 0.08
N GLY A 46 4.26 4.38 1.39
CA GLY A 46 3.92 3.17 2.15
C GLY A 46 2.42 2.88 2.15
N LEU A 47 1.61 3.90 2.42
CA LEU A 47 0.14 3.77 2.35
C LEU A 47 -0.34 3.49 0.92
N GLY A 48 0.25 4.15 -0.09
CA GLY A 48 -0.08 3.90 -1.50
C GLY A 48 0.16 2.46 -1.93
N ILE A 49 1.29 1.86 -1.52
CA ILE A 49 1.59 0.45 -1.79
C ILE A 49 0.60 -0.47 -1.07
N ALA A 50 0.31 -0.19 0.21
CA ALA A 50 -0.64 -0.99 0.99
C ALA A 50 -2.05 -0.97 0.36
N ALA A 51 -2.54 0.22 -0.01
CA ALA A 51 -3.82 0.40 -0.68
C ALA A 51 -3.87 -0.32 -2.04
N PHE A 52 -2.78 -0.26 -2.82
CA PHE A 52 -2.68 -0.98 -4.08
C PHE A 52 -2.74 -2.50 -3.90
N GLY A 53 -2.01 -3.04 -2.91
CA GLY A 53 -2.06 -4.45 -2.54
C GLY A 53 -3.46 -4.87 -2.08
N GLY A 54 -4.09 -4.06 -1.23
CA GLY A 54 -5.45 -4.25 -0.74
C GLY A 54 -6.48 -4.32 -1.88
N ALA A 55 -6.44 -3.35 -2.80
CA ALA A 55 -7.34 -3.30 -3.95
C ALA A 55 -7.25 -4.55 -4.86
N ILE A 56 -6.04 -5.07 -5.08
CA ILE A 56 -5.84 -6.31 -5.84
C ILE A 56 -6.43 -7.52 -5.09
N GLY A 57 -6.21 -7.62 -3.78
CA GLY A 57 -6.77 -8.70 -2.96
C GLY A 57 -8.30 -8.67 -2.94
N GLN A 58 -8.87 -7.50 -2.69
CA GLN A 58 -10.31 -7.29 -2.56
C GLN A 58 -11.04 -7.51 -3.89
N SER A 59 -10.52 -6.98 -5.01
CA SER A 59 -11.15 -7.15 -6.32
C SER A 59 -11.26 -8.63 -6.71
N ARG A 60 -10.21 -9.43 -6.45
CA ARG A 60 -10.24 -10.87 -6.73
C ARG A 60 -11.25 -11.62 -5.87
N ALA A 61 -11.31 -11.30 -4.58
CA ALA A 61 -12.28 -11.92 -3.66
C ALA A 61 -13.72 -11.57 -4.06
N ILE A 62 -13.99 -10.30 -4.39
CA ILE A 62 -15.32 -9.83 -4.81
C ILE A 62 -15.71 -10.47 -6.14
N SER A 63 -14.85 -10.46 -7.17
CA SER A 63 -15.16 -11.08 -8.46
C SER A 63 -15.50 -12.57 -8.31
N SER A 64 -14.70 -13.32 -7.54
CA SER A 64 -14.95 -14.75 -7.32
C SER A 64 -16.28 -15.00 -6.57
N ALA A 65 -16.63 -14.13 -5.62
CA ALA A 65 -17.88 -14.23 -4.89
C ALA A 65 -19.09 -13.91 -5.79
N LEU A 66 -19.00 -12.86 -6.60
CA LEU A 66 -20.05 -12.47 -7.53
C LEU A 66 -20.27 -13.53 -8.62
N ASP A 67 -19.21 -14.11 -9.18
CA ASP A 67 -19.32 -15.21 -10.14
C ASP A 67 -20.02 -16.44 -9.53
N SER A 68 -19.70 -16.74 -8.27
CA SER A 68 -20.32 -17.85 -7.53
C SER A 68 -21.80 -17.60 -7.25
N ILE A 69 -22.16 -16.37 -6.88
CA ILE A 69 -23.55 -15.95 -6.65
C ILE A 69 -24.34 -15.94 -7.97
N GLY A 70 -23.74 -15.46 -9.07
CA GLY A 70 -24.38 -15.45 -10.39
C GLY A 70 -24.71 -16.86 -10.89
N ARG A 71 -23.88 -17.86 -10.57
CA ARG A 71 -24.14 -19.28 -10.90
C ARG A 71 -25.18 -19.93 -9.99
N ASN A 72 -25.21 -19.56 -8.71
CA ASN A 72 -26.19 -20.07 -7.76
C ASN A 72 -26.65 -18.96 -6.80
N PRO A 73 -27.74 -18.25 -7.15
CA PRO A 73 -28.28 -17.17 -6.32
C PRO A 73 -28.68 -17.61 -4.91
N GLY A 74 -29.12 -18.88 -4.75
CA GLY A 74 -29.49 -19.44 -3.46
C GLY A 74 -28.32 -19.62 -2.48
N ALA A 75 -27.08 -19.62 -2.97
CA ALA A 75 -25.89 -19.72 -2.13
C ALA A 75 -25.42 -18.37 -1.57
N ALA A 76 -26.00 -17.24 -1.99
CA ALA A 76 -25.55 -15.90 -1.60
C ALA A 76 -25.41 -15.69 -0.08
N PRO A 77 -26.36 -16.12 0.79
CA PRO A 77 -26.23 -15.93 2.23
C PRO A 77 -25.01 -16.64 2.83
N ARG A 78 -24.57 -17.74 2.21
CA ARG A 78 -23.42 -18.54 2.66
C ARG A 78 -22.09 -18.02 2.10
N ILE A 79 -22.12 -17.16 1.09
CA ILE A 79 -20.93 -16.57 0.44
C ILE A 79 -20.62 -15.19 1.01
N VAL A 80 -21.63 -14.35 1.21
CA VAL A 80 -21.43 -12.94 1.59
C VAL A 80 -20.74 -12.81 2.95
N THR A 81 -21.16 -13.58 3.95
CA THR A 81 -20.57 -13.53 5.30
C THR A 81 -19.06 -13.84 5.30
N PRO A 82 -18.59 -15.00 4.80
CA PRO A 82 -17.16 -15.27 4.74
C PRO A 82 -16.40 -14.31 3.80
N MET A 83 -17.03 -13.82 2.74
CA MET A 83 -16.44 -12.78 1.87
C MET A 83 -16.16 -11.51 2.66
N ILE A 84 -17.13 -10.98 3.43
CA ILE A 84 -16.95 -9.76 4.23
C ILE A 84 -15.85 -9.96 5.27
N ILE A 85 -15.81 -11.12 5.95
CA ILE A 85 -14.75 -11.42 6.92
C ILE A 85 -13.38 -11.42 6.24
N GLY A 86 -13.26 -12.05 5.07
CA GLY A 86 -12.01 -12.04 4.28
C GLY A 86 -11.60 -10.63 3.83
N LEU A 87 -12.56 -9.83 3.35
CA LEU A 87 -12.31 -8.45 2.95
C LEU A 87 -11.86 -7.59 4.14
N ALA A 88 -12.46 -7.77 5.32
CA ALA A 88 -12.05 -7.07 6.54
C ALA A 88 -10.63 -7.45 6.98
N MET A 89 -10.22 -8.71 6.81
CA MET A 89 -8.85 -9.13 7.10
C MET A 89 -7.84 -8.47 6.15
N ILE A 90 -8.17 -8.36 4.85
CA ILE A 90 -7.32 -7.63 3.89
C ILE A 90 -7.25 -6.15 4.25
N GLU A 91 -8.40 -5.55 4.57
CA GLU A 91 -8.50 -4.13 4.92
C GLU A 91 -7.72 -3.79 6.20
N SER A 92 -7.66 -4.71 7.16
CA SER A 92 -6.91 -4.48 8.40
C SER A 92 -5.42 -4.17 8.16
N LEU A 93 -4.81 -4.77 7.12
CA LEU A 93 -3.43 -4.49 6.72
C LEU A 93 -3.27 -3.06 6.17
N VAL A 94 -4.26 -2.59 5.40
CA VAL A 94 -4.29 -1.23 4.86
C VAL A 94 -4.47 -0.23 6.00
N ILE A 95 -5.35 -0.52 6.95
CA ILE A 95 -5.56 0.31 8.13
C ILE A 95 -4.31 0.35 9.01
N TYR A 96 -3.59 -0.75 9.21
CA TYR A 96 -2.31 -0.71 9.94
C TYR A 96 -1.27 0.17 9.23
N SER A 97 -1.18 0.12 7.90
CA SER A 97 -0.33 1.04 7.16
C SER A 97 -0.78 2.50 7.32
N LEU A 98 -2.10 2.77 7.31
CA LEU A 98 -2.65 4.10 7.54
C LEU A 98 -2.29 4.62 8.92
N VAL A 99 -2.44 3.80 9.96
CA VAL A 99 -2.07 4.16 11.34
C VAL A 99 -0.59 4.52 11.42
N VAL A 100 0.30 3.72 10.83
CA VAL A 100 1.75 4.04 10.80
C VAL A 100 2.00 5.35 10.05
N SER A 101 1.38 5.56 8.89
CA SER A 101 1.52 6.81 8.13
C SER A 101 1.03 8.02 8.91
N LEU A 102 -0.07 7.92 9.65
CA LEU A 102 -0.59 8.99 10.50
C LEU A 102 0.36 9.28 11.67
N LEU A 103 0.88 8.25 12.34
CA LEU A 103 1.85 8.42 13.43
C LEU A 103 3.13 9.12 12.95
N LEU A 104 3.56 8.81 11.73
CA LEU A 104 4.70 9.46 11.08
C LEU A 104 4.42 10.93 10.79
N ILE A 105 3.25 11.26 10.23
CA ILE A 105 2.85 12.64 9.93
C ILE A 105 2.68 13.47 11.20
N PHE A 106 2.10 12.91 12.28
CA PHE A 106 1.94 13.63 13.55
C PHE A 106 3.26 13.87 14.29
N LYS A 107 4.35 13.20 13.90
CA LYS A 107 5.70 13.44 14.43
C LYS A 107 6.48 14.54 13.68
N LEU A 108 5.95 15.03 12.56
CA LEU A 108 6.56 16.08 11.72
C LEU A 108 6.42 17.48 12.33
#